data_AF-A0A506UCG3-F1
#
_entry.id   AF-A0A506UCG3-F1
#
_cell.length_a   1.000
_cell.length_b   1.000
_cell.length_c   1.000
_cell.angle_alpha   90.00
_cell.angle_beta   90.00
_cell.angle_gamma   90.00
#
_symmetry.space_group_name_H-M   'P 1'
#
loop_
_entity.id
_entity.type
_entity.pdbx_description
1 polymer ?
#
loop_
_entity_poly.entity_id
_entity_poly.type
_entity_poly.pdbx_seq_one_letter_code
_entity_poly.pdbx_strand_id
1 'polypeptide(L)'
;MIARFLLCLGFAVAVAAAPAISGPVPVAATPIPHFALEGSETQFGRLTYLGGLKLASPNAAFQSLSAIRFRPDGQHFIAVADNGTWIEGAITRSADGRLSGVRDVTISPMKNRNGVHAGKSAMDSESLAIDGDQLLVGFEGQHRIDRYPLKGFETATAKPGPDFLIPRNELRRNGSFEALAADGKGRVITVTEQSVDADGHLFAAIVEGPDKGIFKVVKTNGFDVTDAVFLPGGDVLLLERRFSLLAGVGMRIRRISGASIKPGALVDGPVIMQASGRETHIDNMEGMDLIRRPDGSLSLILVSDDNASPFQSTLMLEFALER
;
A
#
# COMPACT_ATOMS: atom_id res chain seq x y z
N MET A 1 -42.97 12.48 -8.62
CA MET A 1 -42.16 11.25 -8.75
C MET A 1 -41.20 11.20 -7.57
N ILE A 2 -41.45 10.32 -6.61
CA ILE A 2 -40.63 10.14 -5.40
C ILE A 2 -39.63 9.03 -5.69
N ALA A 3 -38.34 9.35 -5.72
CA ALA A 3 -37.27 8.38 -5.87
C ALA A 3 -37.03 7.67 -4.52
N ARG A 4 -37.24 6.35 -4.48
CA ARG A 4 -36.96 5.49 -3.34
C ARG A 4 -35.45 5.26 -3.22
N PHE A 5 -34.85 5.74 -2.14
CA PHE A 5 -33.54 5.28 -1.67
C PHE A 5 -33.71 3.88 -1.07
N LEU A 6 -33.01 2.89 -1.64
CA LEU A 6 -32.85 1.57 -1.04
C LEU A 6 -31.75 1.67 0.03
N LEU A 7 -32.19 1.72 1.29
CA LEU A 7 -31.32 1.62 2.45
C LEU A 7 -31.06 0.12 2.70
N CYS A 8 -29.90 -0.38 2.28
CA CYS A 8 -29.43 -1.71 2.69
C CYS A 8 -28.95 -1.63 4.13
N LEU A 9 -29.80 -2.06 5.07
CA LEU A 9 -29.43 -2.26 6.47
C LEU A 9 -28.58 -3.54 6.56
N GLY A 10 -27.26 -3.40 6.46
CA GLY A 10 -26.33 -4.47 6.77
C GLY A 10 -26.31 -4.70 8.28
N PHE A 11 -26.71 -5.89 8.73
CA PHE A 11 -26.49 -6.33 10.10
C PHE A 11 -24.98 -6.49 10.33
N ALA A 12 -24.36 -5.51 10.98
CA ALA A 12 -23.01 -5.64 11.50
C ALA A 12 -23.06 -6.55 12.74
N VAL A 13 -22.68 -7.82 12.57
CA VAL A 13 -22.34 -8.68 13.71
C VAL A 13 -21.00 -8.17 14.24
N ALA A 14 -21.03 -7.44 15.35
CA ALA A 14 -19.82 -7.05 16.06
C ALA A 14 -19.20 -8.30 16.69
N VAL A 15 -18.31 -8.96 15.96
CA VAL A 15 -17.38 -9.92 16.56
C VAL A 15 -16.40 -9.09 17.37
N ALA A 16 -16.45 -9.21 18.70
CA ALA A 16 -15.44 -8.64 19.57
C ALA A 16 -14.09 -9.27 19.21
N ALA A 17 -13.22 -8.50 18.55
CA ALA A 17 -11.86 -8.92 18.27
C ALA A 17 -11.14 -9.13 19.62
N ALA A 18 -10.81 -10.38 19.92
CA ALA A 18 -9.87 -10.67 20.99
C ALA A 18 -8.57 -9.90 20.71
N PRO A 19 -7.85 -9.40 21.74
CA PRO A 19 -6.58 -8.74 21.53
C PRO A 19 -5.68 -9.68 20.72
N ALA A 20 -5.19 -9.20 19.57
CA ALA A 20 -4.29 -9.96 18.71
C ALA A 20 -3.11 -10.45 19.57
N ILE A 21 -3.10 -11.75 19.84
CA ILE A 21 -2.00 -12.40 20.53
C ILE A 21 -0.84 -12.38 19.55
N SER A 22 0.22 -11.64 19.89
CA SER A 22 1.48 -11.68 19.16
C SER A 22 1.96 -13.13 19.11
N GLY A 23 1.89 -13.75 17.94
CA GLY A 23 2.23 -15.14 17.77
C GLY A 23 2.32 -15.53 16.28
N PRO A 24 2.90 -16.70 15.99
CA PRO A 24 3.02 -17.20 14.61
C PRO A 24 1.64 -17.35 13.97
N VAL A 25 1.49 -16.81 12.77
CA VAL A 25 0.28 -16.90 11.96
C VAL A 25 0.53 -17.85 10.79
N PRO A 26 -0.21 -18.97 10.70
CA PRO A 26 -0.08 -19.86 9.55
C PRO A 26 -0.65 -19.16 8.31
N VAL A 27 0.15 -19.05 7.25
CA VAL A 27 -0.28 -18.50 5.96
C VAL A 27 -0.01 -19.53 4.88
N ALA A 28 -1.09 -20.00 4.26
CA ALA A 28 -1.02 -20.83 3.07
C ALA A 28 -0.72 -19.94 1.86
N ALA A 29 0.21 -20.38 1.02
CA ALA A 29 0.58 -19.68 -0.20
C ALA A 29 0.34 -20.58 -1.41
N THR A 30 -0.50 -20.12 -2.33
CA THR A 30 -0.79 -20.82 -3.60
C THR A 30 -0.09 -20.07 -4.73
N PRO A 31 0.86 -20.70 -5.46
CA PRO A 31 1.55 -20.04 -6.56
C PRO A 31 0.61 -19.59 -7.68
N ILE A 32 0.90 -18.42 -8.23
CA ILE A 32 0.31 -17.84 -9.44
C ILE A 32 1.42 -17.87 -10.49
N PRO A 33 1.46 -18.89 -11.37
CA PRO A 33 2.58 -19.06 -12.30
C PRO A 33 2.53 -18.08 -13.49
N HIS A 34 1.34 -17.61 -13.86
CA HIS A 34 1.06 -16.69 -14.95
C HIS A 34 0.25 -15.51 -14.44
N PHE A 35 0.56 -14.31 -14.92
CA PHE A 35 -0.20 -13.12 -14.54
C PHE A 35 -1.47 -12.95 -15.37
N ALA A 36 -1.41 -13.25 -16.67
CA ALA A 36 -2.59 -13.29 -17.51
C ALA A 36 -3.47 -14.51 -17.18
N LEU A 37 -4.80 -14.33 -17.25
CA LEU A 37 -5.77 -15.41 -17.05
C LEU A 37 -5.78 -16.39 -18.23
N GLU A 38 -5.47 -15.88 -19.42
CA GLU A 38 -5.32 -16.66 -20.65
C GLU A 38 -4.01 -16.25 -21.32
N GLY A 39 -3.27 -17.20 -21.89
CA GLY A 39 -2.01 -16.92 -22.57
C GLY A 39 -0.77 -17.26 -21.74
N SER A 40 0.39 -16.81 -22.22
CA SER A 40 1.70 -17.11 -21.63
C SER A 40 2.65 -15.92 -21.67
N GLU A 41 2.12 -14.74 -22.01
CA GLU A 41 2.85 -13.49 -21.97
C GLU A 41 3.36 -13.21 -20.55
N THR A 42 4.58 -12.70 -20.51
CA THR A 42 5.25 -12.30 -19.28
C THR A 42 5.48 -10.80 -19.23
N GLN A 43 5.30 -10.08 -20.34
CA GLN A 43 5.56 -8.65 -20.43
C GLN A 43 4.26 -7.84 -20.34
N PHE A 44 4.21 -6.90 -19.39
CA PHE A 44 3.07 -6.01 -19.15
C PHE A 44 3.56 -4.57 -19.06
N GLY A 45 3.57 -3.87 -20.19
CA GLY A 45 4.19 -2.55 -20.30
C GLY A 45 5.70 -2.64 -20.12
N ARG A 46 6.25 -1.98 -19.10
CA ARG A 46 7.68 -1.99 -18.73
C ARG A 46 8.00 -2.97 -17.59
N LEU A 47 7.08 -3.86 -17.26
CA LEU A 47 7.20 -4.82 -16.18
C LEU A 47 7.14 -6.24 -16.73
N THR A 48 8.11 -7.07 -16.35
CA THR A 48 8.11 -8.51 -16.67
C THR A 48 7.65 -9.30 -15.45
N TYR A 49 6.57 -10.07 -15.56
CA TYR A 49 6.08 -10.90 -14.47
C TYR A 49 7.05 -12.01 -14.10
N LEU A 50 7.35 -12.12 -12.80
CA LEU A 50 8.26 -13.12 -12.25
C LEU A 50 7.53 -14.22 -11.48
N GLY A 51 6.30 -13.97 -11.04
CA GLY A 51 5.49 -14.92 -10.27
C GLY A 51 4.67 -14.21 -9.22
N GLY A 52 3.80 -14.96 -8.55
CA GLY A 52 2.99 -14.41 -7.49
C GLY A 52 2.44 -15.51 -6.60
N LEU A 53 1.79 -15.09 -5.52
CA LEU A 53 1.19 -15.93 -4.52
C LEU A 53 -0.21 -15.39 -4.23
N LYS A 54 -1.19 -16.30 -4.16
CA LYS A 54 -2.41 -16.05 -3.40
C LYS A 54 -2.17 -16.52 -1.96
N LEU A 55 -2.31 -15.60 -1.01
CA LEU A 55 -2.10 -15.85 0.41
C LEU A 55 -3.44 -16.01 1.11
N ALA A 56 -3.51 -16.95 2.06
CA ALA A 56 -4.69 -17.17 2.88
C ALA A 56 -4.30 -17.64 4.28
N SER A 57 -5.01 -17.19 5.30
CA SER A 57 -4.84 -17.67 6.67
C SER A 57 -6.19 -18.02 7.27
N PRO A 58 -6.28 -19.07 8.11
CA PRO A 58 -7.45 -19.28 8.97
C PRO A 58 -7.51 -18.25 10.12
N ASN A 59 -6.43 -17.49 10.37
CA ASN A 59 -6.43 -16.42 11.35
C ASN A 59 -7.07 -15.16 10.75
N ALA A 60 -8.24 -14.78 11.24
CA ALA A 60 -8.99 -13.61 10.78
C ALA A 60 -8.27 -12.26 10.99
N ALA A 61 -7.14 -12.23 11.71
CA ALA A 61 -6.30 -11.03 11.79
C ALA A 61 -5.43 -10.81 10.54
N PHE A 62 -5.22 -11.84 9.70
CA PHE A 62 -4.52 -11.71 8.42
C PHE A 62 -5.52 -11.39 7.32
N GLN A 63 -5.78 -10.10 7.12
CA GLN A 63 -6.71 -9.55 6.12
C GLN A 63 -6.46 -8.04 6.02
N SER A 64 -7.16 -7.36 5.13
CA SER A 64 -7.24 -5.89 5.15
C SER A 64 -5.91 -5.15 4.94
N LEU A 65 -5.00 -5.68 4.10
CA LEU A 65 -3.65 -5.12 3.90
C LEU A 65 -3.69 -3.78 3.16
N SER A 66 -3.18 -2.71 3.76
CA SER A 66 -3.13 -1.38 3.13
C SER A 66 -1.75 -1.05 2.52
N ALA A 67 -0.64 -1.47 3.13
CA ALA A 67 0.70 -1.19 2.58
C ALA A 67 1.73 -2.24 2.98
N ILE A 68 2.83 -2.33 2.23
CA ILE A 68 3.96 -3.25 2.46
C ILE A 68 5.30 -2.59 2.18
N ARG A 69 6.31 -2.84 3.02
CA ARG A 69 7.71 -2.45 2.80
C ARG A 69 8.66 -3.59 3.14
N PHE A 70 9.71 -3.76 2.36
CA PHE A 70 10.77 -4.73 2.54
C PHE A 70 11.95 -4.11 3.27
N ARG A 71 12.57 -4.90 4.13
CA ARG A 71 13.85 -4.56 4.76
C ARG A 71 14.96 -4.62 3.71
N PRO A 72 16.13 -3.99 3.99
CA PRO A 72 17.25 -3.96 3.03
C PRO A 72 17.77 -5.34 2.56
N ASP A 73 17.45 -6.43 3.27
CA ASP A 73 17.79 -7.78 2.86
C ASP A 73 16.96 -8.30 1.68
N GLY A 74 15.87 -7.60 1.30
CA GLY A 74 14.98 -7.98 0.20
C GLY A 74 14.19 -9.27 0.46
N GLN A 75 14.14 -9.73 1.71
CA GLN A 75 13.47 -10.97 2.12
C GLN A 75 12.40 -10.73 3.18
N HIS A 76 12.68 -9.91 4.18
CA HIS A 76 11.75 -9.62 5.27
C HIS A 76 10.88 -8.43 4.89
N PHE A 77 9.58 -8.55 5.16
CA PHE A 77 8.63 -7.48 4.93
C PHE A 77 7.94 -7.06 6.22
N ILE A 78 7.47 -5.82 6.23
CA ILE A 78 6.56 -5.24 7.20
C ILE A 78 5.39 -4.68 6.40
N ALA A 79 4.20 -5.07 6.77
CA ALA A 79 2.96 -4.59 6.20
C ALA A 79 2.05 -4.03 7.31
N VAL A 80 1.08 -3.23 6.90
CA VAL A 80 0.05 -2.68 7.77
C VAL A 80 -1.32 -3.03 7.23
N ALA A 81 -2.28 -3.21 8.12
CA ALA A 81 -3.68 -3.42 7.77
C ALA A 81 -4.56 -2.26 8.26
N ASP A 82 -5.71 -2.07 7.61
CA ASP A 82 -6.66 -0.96 7.85
C ASP A 82 -7.15 -0.84 9.31
N ASN A 83 -6.95 -1.87 10.14
CA ASN A 83 -7.34 -1.87 11.54
C ASN A 83 -6.22 -1.44 12.48
N GLY A 84 -5.05 -1.06 11.95
CA GLY A 84 -3.89 -0.64 12.72
C GLY A 84 -3.13 -1.80 13.34
N THR A 85 -2.94 -2.86 12.56
CA THR A 85 -2.09 -3.99 12.93
C THR A 85 -0.86 -4.05 12.02
N TRP A 86 0.25 -4.45 12.60
CA TRP A 86 1.44 -4.84 11.87
C TRP A 86 1.30 -6.29 11.42
N ILE A 87 1.75 -6.57 10.21
CA ILE A 87 1.94 -7.92 9.68
C ILE A 87 3.38 -8.00 9.18
N GLU A 88 4.25 -8.76 9.84
CA GLU A 88 5.63 -8.96 9.36
C GLU A 88 5.88 -10.44 9.04
N GLY A 89 6.88 -10.70 8.21
CA GLY A 89 7.30 -12.04 7.85
C GLY A 89 8.45 -12.01 6.85
N ALA A 90 8.72 -13.16 6.23
CA ALA A 90 9.72 -13.27 5.16
C ALA A 90 9.15 -14.02 3.96
N ILE A 91 9.50 -13.57 2.75
CA ILE A 91 9.23 -14.34 1.54
C ILE A 91 10.14 -15.56 1.48
N THR A 92 9.65 -16.64 0.89
CA THR A 92 10.45 -17.80 0.49
C THR A 92 10.52 -17.88 -1.02
N ARG A 93 11.63 -18.43 -1.51
CA ARG A 93 11.86 -18.62 -2.95
C ARG A 93 12.10 -20.09 -3.27
N SER A 94 11.60 -20.53 -4.42
CA SER A 94 11.90 -21.83 -5.01
C SER A 94 13.34 -21.88 -5.53
N ALA A 95 13.79 -23.07 -5.95
CA ALA A 95 15.15 -23.29 -6.45
C ALA A 95 15.50 -22.45 -7.70
N ASP A 96 14.49 -22.09 -8.50
CA ASP A 96 14.60 -21.19 -9.66
C ASP A 96 14.47 -19.70 -9.29
N GLY A 97 14.38 -19.38 -8.00
CA GLY A 97 14.35 -18.01 -7.49
C GLY A 97 13.00 -17.30 -7.58
N ARG A 98 11.90 -18.00 -7.92
CA ARG A 98 10.53 -17.42 -7.93
C ARG A 98 9.94 -17.40 -6.52
N LEU A 99 8.94 -16.55 -6.27
CA LEU A 99 8.19 -16.59 -5.01
C LEU A 99 7.55 -17.98 -4.82
N SER A 100 7.75 -18.59 -3.65
CA SER A 100 7.19 -19.90 -3.31
C SER A 100 6.30 -19.90 -2.08
N GLY A 101 6.36 -18.85 -1.26
CA GLY A 101 5.54 -18.71 -0.06
C GLY A 101 6.00 -17.60 0.85
N VAL A 102 5.45 -17.60 2.07
CA VAL A 102 5.86 -16.73 3.19
C VAL A 102 6.11 -17.59 4.42
N ARG A 103 6.96 -17.12 5.32
CA ARG A 103 7.27 -17.78 6.60
C ARG A 103 7.42 -16.77 7.72
N ASP A 104 7.43 -17.27 8.94
CA ASP A 104 7.64 -16.49 10.16
C ASP A 104 6.68 -15.30 10.28
N VAL A 105 5.45 -15.49 9.78
CA VAL A 105 4.44 -14.43 9.79
C VAL A 105 3.96 -14.20 11.21
N THR A 106 3.99 -12.95 11.66
CA THR A 106 3.44 -12.53 12.94
C THR A 106 2.51 -11.33 12.73
N ILE A 107 1.53 -11.21 13.62
CA ILE A 107 0.59 -10.09 13.63
C ILE A 107 0.60 -9.47 15.02
N SER A 108 0.79 -8.16 15.09
CA SER A 108 0.81 -7.43 16.35
C SER A 108 0.03 -6.11 16.24
N PRO A 109 -0.70 -5.71 17.29
CA PRO A 109 -1.45 -4.45 17.25
C PRO A 109 -0.51 -3.25 17.37
N MET A 110 -0.73 -2.23 16.55
CA MET A 110 -0.05 -0.95 16.72
C MET A 110 -0.48 -0.27 18.01
N LYS A 111 0.45 0.38 18.70
CA LYS A 111 0.15 1.27 19.83
C LYS A 111 0.22 2.71 19.38
N ASN A 112 -0.81 3.49 19.71
CA ASN A 112 -0.79 4.94 19.52
C ASN A 112 0.14 5.63 20.54
N ARG A 113 0.18 6.96 20.53
CA ARG A 113 0.98 7.79 21.46
C ARG A 113 0.73 7.56 22.96
N ASN A 114 -0.43 6.99 23.32
CA ASN A 114 -0.80 6.67 24.70
C ASN A 114 -0.40 5.24 25.09
N GLY A 115 0.31 4.51 24.20
CA GLY A 115 0.76 3.15 24.45
C GLY A 115 -0.33 2.09 24.28
N VAL A 116 -1.48 2.42 23.69
CA VAL A 116 -2.62 1.52 23.54
C VAL A 116 -3.03 1.35 22.08
N HIS A 117 -3.60 0.20 21.74
CA HIS A 117 -4.30 0.01 20.49
C HIS A 117 -5.73 0.55 20.62
N ALA A 118 -6.03 1.68 19.97
CA ALA A 118 -7.26 2.44 20.19
C ALA A 118 -8.46 2.01 19.31
N GLY A 119 -8.40 0.81 18.73
CA GLY A 119 -9.41 0.25 17.83
C GLY A 119 -9.43 0.92 16.45
N LYS A 120 -10.15 0.30 15.52
CA LYS A 120 -10.11 0.62 14.07
C LYS A 120 -10.27 2.12 13.78
N SER A 121 -11.30 2.78 14.31
CA SER A 121 -11.58 4.19 13.99
C SER A 121 -10.48 5.20 14.36
N ALA A 122 -9.55 4.84 15.25
CA ALA A 122 -8.42 5.68 15.64
C ALA A 122 -7.08 5.19 15.08
N MET A 123 -7.06 3.95 14.59
CA MET A 123 -5.88 3.23 14.12
C MET A 123 -6.00 2.84 12.64
N ASP A 124 -6.86 3.53 11.89
CA ASP A 124 -7.13 3.35 10.45
C ASP A 124 -5.85 3.65 9.66
N SER A 125 -4.92 2.68 9.56
CA SER A 125 -3.61 2.87 8.96
C SER A 125 -3.63 2.47 7.50
N GLU A 126 -3.30 3.42 6.62
CA GLU A 126 -3.43 3.22 5.16
C GLU A 126 -2.10 3.23 4.42
N SER A 127 -1.05 3.82 5.01
CA SER A 127 0.24 3.93 4.34
C SER A 127 1.42 3.67 5.26
N LEU A 128 2.52 3.19 4.67
CA LEU A 128 3.74 2.80 5.36
C LEU A 128 4.97 3.31 4.59
N ALA A 129 5.98 3.84 5.27
CA ALA A 129 7.29 4.06 4.69
C ALA A 129 8.41 3.65 5.66
N ILE A 130 9.52 3.16 5.10
CA ILE A 130 10.78 2.98 5.85
C ILE A 130 11.70 4.14 5.48
N ASP A 131 12.13 4.92 6.48
CA ASP A 131 13.13 5.97 6.31
C ASP A 131 14.23 5.82 7.38
N GLY A 132 15.42 5.40 6.94
CA GLY A 132 16.52 5.09 7.85
C GLY A 132 16.16 3.99 8.87
N ASP A 133 16.18 4.34 10.15
CA ASP A 133 15.87 3.45 11.28
C ASP A 133 14.44 3.60 11.79
N GLN A 134 13.53 4.19 11.01
CA GLN A 134 12.15 4.48 11.40
C GLN A 134 11.14 3.95 10.38
N LEU A 135 9.95 3.65 10.91
CA LEU A 135 8.73 3.45 10.16
C LEU A 135 7.86 4.70 10.31
N LEU A 136 7.33 5.18 9.19
CA LEU A 136 6.29 6.21 9.14
C LEU A 136 4.99 5.54 8.75
N VAL A 137 3.91 5.84 9.47
CA VAL A 137 2.58 5.28 9.20
C VAL A 137 1.58 6.42 9.07
N GLY A 138 0.88 6.48 7.94
CA GLY A 138 -0.24 7.41 7.73
C GLY A 138 -1.54 6.82 8.27
N PHE A 139 -2.32 7.64 8.97
CA PHE A 139 -3.61 7.24 9.52
C PHE A 139 -4.76 8.14 9.06
N GLU A 140 -5.92 7.53 8.88
CA GLU A 140 -7.19 8.17 8.53
C GLU A 140 -8.15 8.25 9.70
N GLY A 141 -9.24 8.99 9.52
CA GLY A 141 -10.16 9.40 10.58
C GLY A 141 -9.55 10.41 11.57
N GLN A 142 -8.41 10.06 12.19
CA GLN A 142 -7.55 10.97 12.94
C GLN A 142 -6.29 11.26 12.13
N HIS A 143 -6.45 12.05 11.06
CA HIS A 143 -5.38 12.43 10.13
C HIS A 143 -4.09 12.83 10.86
N ARG A 144 -3.09 11.97 10.75
CA ARG A 144 -1.74 12.11 11.29
C ARG A 144 -0.78 11.16 10.57
N ILE A 145 0.50 11.45 10.72
CA ILE A 145 1.58 10.51 10.44
C ILE A 145 2.23 10.22 11.79
N ASP A 146 2.28 8.94 12.19
CA ASP A 146 3.03 8.52 13.38
C ASP A 146 4.38 7.89 12.98
N ARG A 147 5.29 7.88 13.94
CA ARG A 147 6.63 7.30 13.86
C ARG A 147 6.78 6.11 14.80
N TYR A 148 7.40 5.04 14.31
CA TYR A 148 7.82 3.87 15.07
C TYR A 148 9.30 3.56 14.76
N PRO A 149 10.07 2.96 15.69
CA PRO A 149 11.42 2.50 15.38
C PRO A 149 11.36 1.28 14.45
N LEU A 150 12.22 1.18 13.43
CA LEU A 150 12.26 0.01 12.54
C LEU A 150 12.58 -1.28 13.29
N LYS A 151 13.38 -1.21 14.35
CA LYS A 151 13.63 -2.32 15.27
C LYS A 151 12.75 -2.18 16.51
N GLY A 152 11.97 -3.20 16.82
CA GLY A 152 11.11 -3.21 18.01
C GLY A 152 9.76 -2.52 17.81
N PHE A 153 9.33 -2.26 16.57
CA PHE A 153 8.06 -1.59 16.28
C PHE A 153 6.85 -2.34 16.84
N GLU A 154 6.93 -3.67 16.92
CA GLU A 154 5.85 -4.56 17.34
C GLU A 154 5.41 -4.31 18.79
N THR A 155 6.29 -3.75 19.61
CA THR A 155 5.99 -3.37 21.00
C THR A 155 6.06 -1.87 21.26
N ALA A 156 6.55 -1.09 20.30
CA ALA A 156 6.80 0.33 20.45
C ALA A 156 5.52 1.16 20.60
N THR A 157 5.65 2.28 21.32
CA THR A 157 4.63 3.33 21.39
C THR A 157 4.91 4.35 20.30
N ALA A 158 3.88 4.75 19.53
CA ALA A 158 4.02 5.76 18.49
C ALA A 158 4.60 7.07 19.04
N LYS A 159 5.45 7.69 18.23
CA LYS A 159 5.87 9.08 18.40
C LYS A 159 5.22 9.94 17.29
N PRO A 160 5.05 11.25 17.49
CA PRO A 160 4.63 12.13 16.41
C PRO A 160 5.58 12.06 15.21
N GLY A 161 5.01 11.83 14.02
CA GLY A 161 5.69 11.95 12.73
C GLY A 161 5.73 13.39 12.22
N PRO A 162 6.11 13.60 10.95
CA PRO A 162 6.07 14.91 10.32
C PRO A 162 4.64 15.42 10.16
N ASP A 163 4.47 16.75 10.16
CA ASP A 163 3.22 17.38 9.78
C ASP A 163 2.90 17.08 8.31
N PHE A 164 1.66 16.66 8.02
CA PHE A 164 1.21 16.32 6.67
C PHE A 164 1.01 17.53 5.75
N LEU A 165 1.10 18.76 6.27
CA LEU A 165 1.03 20.07 5.60
C LEU A 165 -0.28 20.42 4.85
N ILE A 166 -1.01 19.44 4.31
CA ILE A 166 -2.29 19.63 3.63
C ILE A 166 -3.32 20.17 4.64
N PRO A 167 -4.10 21.22 4.35
CA PRO A 167 -5.09 21.72 5.31
C PRO A 167 -6.15 20.67 5.65
N ARG A 168 -6.48 20.53 6.93
CA ARG A 168 -7.42 19.49 7.42
C ARG A 168 -8.81 19.55 6.76
N ASN A 169 -9.26 20.74 6.36
CA ASN A 169 -10.55 20.94 5.70
C ASN A 169 -10.56 20.44 4.25
N GLU A 170 -9.40 20.22 3.64
CA GLU A 170 -9.26 19.63 2.30
C GLU A 170 -9.23 18.11 2.35
N LEU A 171 -8.90 17.53 3.52
CA LEU A 171 -8.81 16.08 3.68
C LEU A 171 -10.21 15.49 3.87
N ARG A 172 -10.53 14.51 3.02
CA ARG A 172 -11.67 13.65 3.25
C ARG A 172 -11.43 12.80 4.50
N ARG A 173 -12.50 12.46 5.22
CA ARG A 173 -12.42 11.59 6.39
C ARG A 173 -11.88 10.19 6.07
N ASN A 174 -12.20 9.68 4.87
CA ASN A 174 -11.72 8.45 4.25
C ASN A 174 -11.15 8.79 2.87
N GLY A 175 -10.05 8.16 2.45
CA GLY A 175 -9.32 8.45 1.22
C GLY A 175 -8.37 9.64 1.32
N SER A 176 -7.64 9.73 2.43
CA SER A 176 -6.73 10.84 2.81
C SER A 176 -5.24 10.59 2.65
N PHE A 177 -4.58 9.61 3.29
CA PHE A 177 -3.11 9.47 3.31
C PHE A 177 -2.70 8.09 2.82
N GLU A 178 -3.10 7.74 1.61
CA GLU A 178 -2.96 6.37 1.12
C GLU A 178 -1.59 6.07 0.55
N ALA A 179 -0.89 7.08 0.02
CA ALA A 179 0.52 6.91 -0.29
C ALA A 179 1.42 7.65 0.70
N LEU A 180 2.45 6.94 1.18
CA LEU A 180 3.58 7.49 1.93
C LEU A 180 4.87 6.86 1.42
N ALA A 181 5.77 7.68 0.90
CA ALA A 181 7.02 7.22 0.30
C ALA A 181 8.20 7.98 0.87
N ALA A 182 9.27 7.25 1.21
CA ALA A 182 10.54 7.80 1.65
C ALA A 182 11.66 7.39 0.69
N ASP A 183 12.62 8.28 0.44
CA ASP A 183 13.76 8.00 -0.44
C ASP A 183 14.97 7.36 0.29
N GLY A 184 14.82 7.12 1.61
CA GLY A 184 15.86 6.60 2.49
C GLY A 184 16.98 7.60 2.80
N LYS A 185 16.82 8.87 2.38
CA LYS A 185 17.76 9.97 2.58
C LYS A 185 17.09 11.16 3.29
N GLY A 186 15.95 10.93 3.94
CA GLY A 186 15.20 11.94 4.69
C GLY A 186 14.21 12.76 3.87
N ARG A 187 13.97 12.42 2.60
CA ARG A 187 12.86 13.01 1.83
C ARG A 187 11.65 12.09 1.91
N VAL A 188 10.53 12.65 2.36
CA VAL A 188 9.27 11.92 2.51
C VAL A 188 8.15 12.69 1.82
N ILE A 189 7.35 11.97 1.03
CA ILE A 189 6.15 12.51 0.40
C ILE A 189 4.92 11.74 0.83
N THR A 190 3.77 12.42 0.83
CA THR A 190 2.46 11.78 0.94
C THR A 190 1.56 12.23 -0.20
N VAL A 191 0.67 11.35 -0.66
CA VAL A 191 -0.34 11.63 -1.68
C VAL A 191 -1.69 11.12 -1.18
N THR A 192 -2.73 11.93 -1.40
CA THR A 192 -4.10 11.55 -1.02
C THR A 192 -4.77 10.67 -2.07
N GLU A 193 -5.71 9.81 -1.66
CA GLU A 193 -6.46 8.93 -2.58
C GLU A 193 -7.53 9.73 -3.36
N GLN A 194 -8.35 10.50 -2.62
CA GLN A 194 -9.55 11.17 -3.14
C GLN A 194 -9.69 12.65 -2.74
N SER A 195 -8.74 13.22 -1.99
CA SER A 195 -8.80 14.63 -1.60
C SER A 195 -8.29 15.50 -2.75
N VAL A 196 -9.20 16.19 -3.43
CA VAL A 196 -8.90 16.94 -4.66
C VAL A 196 -9.15 18.44 -4.50
N ASP A 197 -8.43 19.24 -5.27
CA ASP A 197 -8.69 20.67 -5.41
C ASP A 197 -9.90 20.97 -6.33
N ALA A 198 -10.14 22.25 -6.58
CA ALA A 198 -11.24 22.71 -7.45
C ALA A 198 -11.13 22.22 -8.91
N ASP A 199 -9.92 21.88 -9.38
CA ASP A 199 -9.66 21.38 -10.73
C ASP A 199 -9.66 19.84 -10.79
N GLY A 200 -9.88 19.16 -9.65
CA GLY A 200 -9.91 17.71 -9.55
C GLY A 200 -8.53 17.05 -9.39
N HIS A 201 -7.48 17.82 -9.06
CA HIS A 201 -6.14 17.32 -8.81
C HIS A 201 -5.95 16.91 -7.36
N LEU A 202 -5.28 15.78 -7.12
CA LEU A 202 -5.07 15.24 -5.78
C LEU A 202 -4.09 16.11 -4.99
N PHE A 203 -4.42 16.37 -3.73
CA PHE A 203 -3.48 16.96 -2.79
C PHE A 203 -2.34 15.97 -2.48
N ALA A 204 -1.15 16.52 -2.35
CA ALA A 204 0.05 15.82 -1.95
C ALA A 204 1.00 16.78 -1.21
N ALA A 205 1.96 16.25 -0.47
CA ALA A 205 2.93 17.09 0.22
C ALA A 205 4.30 16.42 0.32
N ILE A 206 5.35 17.24 0.22
CA ILE A 206 6.69 16.90 0.71
C ILE A 206 6.67 17.21 2.21
N VAL A 207 6.58 16.18 3.03
CA VAL A 207 6.41 16.31 4.49
C VAL A 207 7.76 16.37 5.22
N GLU A 208 8.82 15.83 4.60
CA GLU A 208 10.21 15.91 5.06
C GLU A 208 11.20 16.06 3.92
N GLY A 209 12.39 16.55 4.24
CA GLY A 209 13.48 16.79 3.28
C GLY A 209 13.50 18.21 2.72
N PRO A 210 14.31 18.46 1.68
CA PRO A 210 14.32 19.76 1.00
C PRO A 210 12.97 20.05 0.36
N ASP A 211 12.66 21.34 0.22
CA ASP A 211 11.45 21.82 -0.45
C ASP A 211 10.15 21.29 0.17
N LYS A 212 10.08 21.23 1.51
CA LYS A 212 8.81 20.95 2.23
C LYS A 212 7.70 21.85 1.73
N GLY A 213 6.55 21.27 1.42
CA GLY A 213 5.40 22.01 0.93
C GLY A 213 4.41 21.15 0.17
N ILE A 214 3.25 21.74 -0.09
CA ILE A 214 2.15 21.10 -0.82
C ILE A 214 2.47 21.11 -2.32
N PHE A 215 2.18 20.01 -2.98
CA PHE A 215 2.12 19.90 -4.44
C PHE A 215 0.84 19.15 -4.81
N LYS A 216 0.60 18.94 -6.11
CA LYS A 216 -0.61 18.26 -6.59
C LYS A 216 -0.26 17.19 -7.61
N VAL A 217 -1.08 16.14 -7.65
CA VAL A 217 -0.95 15.05 -8.62
C VAL A 217 -2.16 15.06 -9.55
N VAL A 218 -1.91 15.01 -10.86
CA VAL A 218 -2.97 14.89 -11.87
C VAL A 218 -3.73 13.58 -11.65
N LYS A 219 -5.05 13.67 -11.46
CA LYS A 219 -5.98 12.52 -11.37
C LYS A 219 -6.66 12.31 -12.70
N THR A 220 -6.63 11.08 -13.23
CA THR A 220 -7.17 10.78 -14.56
C THR A 220 -7.88 9.43 -14.59
N ASN A 221 -8.87 9.30 -15.48
CA ASN A 221 -9.53 8.05 -15.84
C ASN A 221 -10.19 7.27 -14.68
N GLY A 222 -10.53 7.97 -13.58
CA GLY A 222 -11.17 7.40 -12.41
C GLY A 222 -10.26 6.49 -11.59
N PHE A 223 -8.94 6.68 -11.68
CA PHE A 223 -7.98 5.97 -10.85
C PHE A 223 -7.70 6.74 -9.55
N ASP A 224 -7.66 5.99 -8.45
CA ASP A 224 -7.42 6.41 -7.07
C ASP A 224 -6.02 5.96 -6.65
N VAL A 225 -5.28 6.81 -5.93
CA VAL A 225 -3.91 6.51 -5.49
C VAL A 225 -3.95 5.62 -4.27
N THR A 226 -3.14 4.55 -4.26
CA THR A 226 -3.11 3.59 -3.16
C THR A 226 -1.74 3.40 -2.55
N ASP A 227 -0.66 3.60 -3.30
CA ASP A 227 0.69 3.59 -2.72
C ASP A 227 1.71 4.35 -3.59
N ALA A 228 2.88 4.63 -3.03
CA ALA A 228 4.01 5.20 -3.75
C ALA A 228 5.35 4.68 -3.22
N VAL A 229 6.34 4.53 -4.11
CA VAL A 229 7.73 4.21 -3.74
C VAL A 229 8.73 4.99 -4.58
N PHE A 230 9.85 5.37 -3.96
CA PHE A 230 10.96 6.00 -4.68
C PHE A 230 11.83 4.95 -5.39
N LEU A 231 12.10 5.20 -6.66
CA LEU A 231 13.18 4.55 -7.40
C LEU A 231 14.53 5.06 -6.90
N PRO A 232 15.62 4.28 -7.02
CA PRO A 232 16.96 4.73 -6.63
C PRO A 232 17.43 6.02 -7.33
N GLY A 233 16.89 6.32 -8.51
CA GLY A 233 17.14 7.55 -9.26
C GLY A 233 16.36 8.78 -8.78
N GLY A 234 15.47 8.63 -7.79
CA GLY A 234 14.66 9.71 -7.22
C GLY A 234 13.28 9.88 -7.85
N ASP A 235 13.00 9.21 -8.97
CA ASP A 235 11.64 9.12 -9.53
C ASP A 235 10.71 8.34 -8.60
N VAL A 236 9.41 8.61 -8.68
CA VAL A 236 8.40 7.95 -7.85
C VAL A 236 7.57 7.02 -8.73
N LEU A 237 7.41 5.77 -8.32
CA LEU A 237 6.33 4.92 -8.80
C LEU A 237 5.09 5.19 -7.96
N LEU A 238 3.97 5.44 -8.62
CA LEU A 238 2.67 5.69 -8.01
C LEU A 238 1.72 4.56 -8.43
N LEU A 239 1.25 3.78 -7.46
CA LEU A 239 0.25 2.73 -7.65
C LEU A 239 -1.12 3.38 -7.56
N GLU A 240 -1.96 3.03 -8.52
CA GLU A 240 -3.32 3.50 -8.55
C GLU A 240 -4.27 2.36 -8.89
N ARG A 241 -5.41 2.33 -8.22
CA ARG A 241 -6.47 1.36 -8.46
C ARG A 241 -7.73 2.03 -8.99
N ARG A 242 -8.62 1.21 -9.53
CA ARG A 242 -9.97 1.63 -9.91
C ARG A 242 -10.92 0.47 -9.71
N PHE A 243 -12.12 0.78 -9.25
CA PHE A 243 -13.24 -0.15 -9.24
C PHE A 243 -14.42 0.40 -10.04
N SER A 244 -15.04 -0.44 -10.87
CA SER A 244 -16.37 -0.13 -11.42
C SER A 244 -17.15 -1.41 -11.65
N LEU A 245 -18.48 -1.34 -11.53
CA LEU A 245 -19.36 -2.50 -11.77
C LEU A 245 -19.22 -3.07 -13.19
N LEU A 246 -18.98 -2.20 -14.18
CA LEU A 246 -18.90 -2.60 -15.59
C LEU A 246 -17.50 -3.04 -16.03
N ALA A 247 -16.42 -2.53 -15.44
CA ALA A 247 -15.05 -2.86 -15.85
C ALA A 247 -14.32 -3.79 -14.85
N GLY A 248 -14.90 -4.03 -13.68
CA GLY A 248 -14.25 -4.74 -12.58
C GLY A 248 -13.13 -3.90 -11.93
N VAL A 249 -12.19 -4.60 -11.30
CA VAL A 249 -10.96 -4.01 -10.74
C VAL A 249 -9.97 -3.70 -11.86
N GLY A 250 -9.25 -2.61 -11.69
CA GLY A 250 -8.11 -2.23 -12.52
C GLY A 250 -7.01 -1.63 -11.68
N MET A 251 -5.78 -1.79 -12.12
CA MET A 251 -4.63 -1.11 -11.54
C MET A 251 -3.78 -0.47 -12.63
N ARG A 252 -3.03 0.55 -12.25
CA ARG A 252 -1.94 1.08 -13.06
C ARG A 252 -0.80 1.54 -12.18
N ILE A 253 0.39 1.61 -12.77
CA ILE A 253 1.56 2.22 -12.15
C ILE A 253 2.02 3.35 -13.04
N ARG A 254 2.12 4.55 -12.48
CA ARG A 254 2.74 5.72 -13.13
C ARG A 254 4.15 5.93 -12.62
N ARG A 255 5.04 6.42 -13.49
CA ARG A 255 6.37 6.90 -13.09
C ARG A 255 6.37 8.42 -13.12
N ILE A 256 6.39 9.05 -11.96
CA ILE A 256 6.45 10.50 -11.79
C ILE A 256 7.91 10.92 -11.66
N SER A 257 8.31 11.95 -12.40
CA SER A 257 9.67 12.48 -12.30
C SER A 257 9.92 13.10 -10.93
N GLY A 258 10.92 12.61 -10.20
CA GLY A 258 11.24 13.09 -8.85
C GLY A 258 11.66 14.56 -8.80
N ALA A 259 12.26 15.04 -9.88
CA ALA A 259 12.69 16.43 -10.06
C ALA A 259 11.51 17.39 -10.32
N SER A 260 10.35 16.87 -10.74
CA SER A 260 9.13 17.67 -10.91
C SER A 260 8.38 17.90 -9.60
N ILE A 261 8.62 17.06 -8.59
CA ILE A 261 7.98 17.13 -7.28
C ILE A 261 8.65 18.25 -6.49
N LYS A 262 7.94 19.38 -6.35
CA LYS A 262 8.35 20.57 -5.58
C LYS A 262 7.11 21.36 -5.15
N PRO A 263 7.20 22.24 -4.15
CA PRO A 263 6.08 23.05 -3.68
C PRO A 263 5.39 23.79 -4.83
N GLY A 264 4.06 23.72 -4.86
CA GLY A 264 3.20 24.35 -5.85
C GLY A 264 3.17 23.66 -7.22
N ALA A 265 3.93 22.58 -7.44
CA ALA A 265 3.89 21.86 -8.71
C ALA A 265 2.60 21.06 -8.88
N LEU A 266 2.12 20.97 -10.12
CA LEU A 266 1.19 19.94 -10.56
C LEU A 266 2.00 18.89 -11.34
N VAL A 267 2.03 17.66 -10.83
CA VAL A 267 2.84 16.57 -11.42
C VAL A 267 1.97 15.51 -12.09
N ASP A 268 2.53 14.92 -13.13
CA ASP A 268 2.00 13.78 -13.86
C ASP A 268 3.18 12.92 -14.36
N GLY A 269 2.89 11.74 -14.90
CA GLY A 269 3.89 10.83 -15.41
C GLY A 269 3.31 9.74 -16.31
N PRO A 270 4.12 9.13 -17.18
CA PRO A 270 3.67 8.04 -18.03
C PRO A 270 3.21 6.83 -17.21
N VAL A 271 2.16 6.16 -17.68
CA VAL A 271 1.77 4.83 -17.23
C VAL A 271 2.81 3.83 -17.73
N ILE A 272 3.42 3.08 -16.82
CA ILE A 272 4.44 2.06 -17.14
C ILE A 272 3.89 0.64 -17.14
N MET A 273 2.76 0.41 -16.47
CA MET A 273 1.98 -0.83 -16.49
C MET A 273 0.52 -0.48 -16.20
N GLN A 274 -0.41 -1.14 -16.88
CA GLN A 274 -1.83 -1.11 -16.56
C GLN A 274 -2.40 -2.52 -16.75
N ALA A 275 -3.29 -2.93 -15.84
CA ALA A 275 -3.89 -4.25 -15.85
C ALA A 275 -5.38 -4.19 -15.43
N SER A 276 -6.14 -5.18 -15.89
CA SER A 276 -7.55 -5.38 -15.54
C SER A 276 -7.77 -6.76 -14.94
N GLY A 277 -8.60 -6.86 -13.91
CA GLY A 277 -8.98 -8.13 -13.28
C GLY A 277 -9.79 -9.06 -14.18
N ARG A 278 -10.18 -8.58 -15.37
CA ARG A 278 -10.81 -9.40 -16.42
C ARG A 278 -9.83 -10.19 -17.26
N GLU A 279 -8.57 -9.76 -17.27
CA GLU A 279 -7.52 -10.29 -18.15
C GLU A 279 -6.34 -10.82 -17.34
N THR A 280 -6.19 -10.37 -16.10
CA THR A 280 -5.01 -10.65 -15.27
C THR A 280 -5.40 -10.96 -13.82
N HIS A 281 -4.50 -11.63 -13.11
CA HIS A 281 -4.58 -11.92 -11.69
C HIS A 281 -4.25 -10.67 -10.85
N ILE A 282 -5.18 -9.73 -10.79
CA ILE A 282 -5.17 -8.58 -9.88
C ILE A 282 -6.44 -8.56 -9.03
N ASP A 283 -6.38 -7.84 -7.92
CA ASP A 283 -7.52 -7.56 -7.04
C ASP A 283 -7.49 -6.09 -6.60
N ASN A 284 -7.95 -5.76 -5.40
CA ASN A 284 -7.80 -4.44 -4.78
C ASN A 284 -6.34 -4.15 -4.43
N MET A 285 -5.50 -3.84 -5.43
CA MET A 285 -4.07 -3.62 -5.22
C MET A 285 -3.84 -2.34 -4.39
N GLU A 286 -3.37 -2.51 -3.15
CA GLU A 286 -3.21 -1.41 -2.19
C GLU A 286 -1.75 -1.11 -1.86
N GLY A 287 -0.84 -2.10 -1.88
CA GLY A 287 0.55 -1.88 -1.46
C GLY A 287 1.58 -2.23 -2.52
N MET A 288 2.74 -1.58 -2.48
CA MET A 288 3.90 -1.96 -3.28
C MET A 288 5.24 -1.69 -2.61
N ASP A 289 6.27 -2.43 -3.00
CA ASP A 289 7.65 -2.05 -2.70
C ASP A 289 8.67 -2.53 -3.73
N LEU A 290 9.85 -1.95 -3.71
CA LEU A 290 10.98 -2.31 -4.55
C LEU A 290 12.01 -3.13 -3.77
N ILE A 291 12.34 -4.31 -4.30
CA ILE A 291 13.46 -5.12 -3.80
C ILE A 291 14.60 -5.11 -4.82
N ARG A 292 15.84 -5.01 -4.34
CA ARG A 292 17.02 -5.18 -5.19
C ARG A 292 17.33 -6.66 -5.32
N ARG A 293 17.37 -7.16 -6.56
CA ARG A 293 17.75 -8.54 -6.88
C ARG A 293 19.28 -8.71 -6.78
N PRO A 294 19.79 -9.95 -6.64
CA PRO A 294 21.24 -10.22 -6.58
C PRO A 294 22.02 -9.73 -7.80
N ASP A 295 21.39 -9.67 -8.98
CA ASP A 295 21.97 -9.14 -10.22
C ASP A 295 21.96 -7.60 -10.30
N GLY A 296 21.48 -6.92 -9.25
CA GLY A 296 21.40 -5.47 -9.15
C GLY A 296 20.18 -4.86 -9.85
N SER A 297 19.34 -5.64 -10.54
CA SER A 297 18.05 -5.18 -11.05
C SER A 297 17.03 -5.02 -9.91
N LEU A 298 15.89 -4.41 -10.22
CA LEU A 298 14.82 -4.17 -9.24
C LEU A 298 13.65 -5.11 -9.55
N SER A 299 13.13 -5.78 -8.53
CA SER A 299 11.76 -6.30 -8.58
C SER A 299 10.81 -5.34 -7.89
N LEU A 300 9.64 -5.14 -8.47
CA LEU A 300 8.48 -4.55 -7.83
C LEU A 300 7.61 -5.67 -7.23
N ILE A 301 7.33 -5.57 -5.94
CA ILE A 301 6.33 -6.37 -5.25
C ILE A 301 5.05 -5.54 -5.18
N LEU A 302 3.91 -6.16 -5.48
CA LEU A 302 2.58 -5.60 -5.28
C LEU A 302 1.80 -6.51 -4.33
N VAL A 303 0.96 -5.93 -3.47
CA VAL A 303 0.00 -6.67 -2.64
C VAL A 303 -1.40 -6.12 -2.81
N SER A 304 -2.39 -7.00 -2.67
CA SER A 304 -3.80 -6.60 -2.63
C SER A 304 -4.41 -6.75 -1.26
N ASP A 305 -5.40 -5.90 -1.03
CA ASP A 305 -6.34 -6.00 0.06
C ASP A 305 -7.49 -6.95 -0.32
N ASP A 306 -7.89 -7.79 0.64
CA ASP A 306 -9.09 -8.61 0.54
C ASP A 306 -10.35 -7.95 1.11
N ASN A 307 -10.26 -6.75 1.71
CA ASN A 307 -11.34 -6.04 2.42
C ASN A 307 -12.10 -6.93 3.43
N ALA A 308 -11.47 -7.99 3.97
CA ALA A 308 -12.15 -9.05 4.73
C ALA A 308 -13.36 -9.66 3.98
N SER A 309 -13.33 -9.64 2.65
CA SER A 309 -14.40 -10.06 1.74
C SER A 309 -14.11 -11.45 1.18
N PRO A 310 -15.11 -12.35 1.12
CA PRO A 310 -14.93 -13.67 0.50
C PRO A 310 -14.74 -13.61 -1.03
N PHE A 311 -14.97 -12.43 -1.64
CA PHE A 311 -14.86 -12.23 -3.09
C PHE A 311 -13.51 -11.67 -3.51
N GLN A 312 -12.65 -11.31 -2.56
CA GLN A 312 -11.34 -10.75 -2.83
C GLN A 312 -10.25 -11.62 -2.23
N SER A 313 -9.06 -11.49 -2.76
CA SER A 313 -7.90 -12.29 -2.37
C SER A 313 -6.76 -11.40 -1.95
N THR A 314 -6.05 -11.79 -0.89
CA THR A 314 -4.72 -11.25 -0.62
C THR A 314 -3.74 -11.86 -1.63
N LEU A 315 -3.24 -11.04 -2.55
CA LEU A 315 -2.25 -11.40 -3.55
C LEU A 315 -0.89 -10.80 -3.17
N MET A 316 0.19 -11.46 -3.53
CA MET A 316 1.54 -10.91 -3.57
C MET A 316 2.13 -11.21 -4.94
N LEU A 317 2.38 -10.19 -5.75
CA LEU A 317 2.85 -10.32 -7.13
C LEU A 317 4.25 -9.73 -7.26
N GLU A 318 5.13 -10.38 -8.01
CA GLU A 318 6.49 -9.91 -8.28
C GLU A 318 6.69 -9.66 -9.78
N PHE A 319 7.22 -8.48 -10.11
CA PHE A 319 7.58 -8.09 -11.46
C PHE A 319 9.02 -7.58 -11.50
N ALA A 320 9.79 -7.91 -12.53
CA ALA A 320 11.04 -7.22 -12.81
C ALA A 320 10.73 -5.85 -13.40
N LEU A 321 11.36 -4.80 -12.88
CA LEU A 321 11.31 -3.47 -13.46
C LEU A 321 12.41 -3.32 -14.51
N GLU A 322 12.00 -3.13 -15.76
CA GLU A 322 12.94 -2.86 -16.85
C GLU A 322 13.58 -1.48 -16.70
N ARG A 323 14.81 -1.36 -17.20
CA ARG A 323 15.60 -0.11 -17.13
C ARG A 323 15.04 0.98 -18.05
#